data_AF-A0A7V5C5U0-F1
#
_entry.id   AF-A0A7V5C5U0-F1
#
_cell.length_a   1.000
_cell.length_b   1.000
_cell.length_c   1.000
_cell.angle_alpha   90.00
_cell.angle_beta   90.00
_cell.angle_gamma   90.00
#
_symmetry.space_group_name_H-M   'P 1'
#
loop_
_entity.id
_entity.type
_entity.pdbx_description
1 polymer ?
#
loop_
_entity_poly.entity_id
_entity_poly.type
_entity_poly.pdbx_seq_one_letter_code
_entity_poly.pdbx_strand_id
1 'polypeptide(L)'
;MVEQNTEQGGNTMEWLEIIKVRAAGVGEGMNTELLQQVEEILESPGLTKARVYAHASVNNDLMITLTWITDSPRPWGSDLGHSLSQEFKRYGLVDHSVWTERSHNGLIVQNTEKSA
;
A
#
# COMPACT_ATOMS: atom_id res chain seq x y z
N MET A 1 -14.73 43.52 -4.42
CA MET A 1 -15.19 42.11 -4.50
C MET A 1 -13.91 41.30 -4.55
N VAL A 2 -13.47 40.81 -3.40
CA VAL A 2 -12.22 40.04 -3.29
C VAL A 2 -12.65 38.60 -3.10
N GLU A 3 -12.56 37.81 -4.17
CA GLU A 3 -12.69 36.36 -4.07
C GLU A 3 -11.44 35.86 -3.35
N GLN A 4 -11.60 35.51 -2.08
CA GLN A 4 -10.58 34.81 -1.32
C GLN A 4 -10.54 33.38 -1.82
N ASN A 5 -9.59 33.07 -2.71
CA ASN A 5 -9.20 31.71 -3.01
C ASN A 5 -8.71 31.07 -1.72
N THR A 6 -9.58 30.25 -1.12
CA THR A 6 -9.20 29.40 0.00
C THR A 6 -8.43 28.24 -0.62
N GLU A 7 -7.10 28.32 -0.62
CA GLU A 7 -6.24 27.17 -0.83
C GLU A 7 -6.57 26.15 0.27
N GLN A 8 -7.45 25.20 -0.05
CA GLN A 8 -7.60 24.01 0.77
C GLN A 8 -6.27 23.27 0.68
N GLY A 9 -5.46 23.38 1.72
CA GLY A 9 -4.36 22.45 1.94
C GLY A 9 -4.97 21.06 2.04
N GLY A 10 -4.98 20.32 0.92
CA GLY A 10 -5.39 18.92 0.88
C GLY A 10 -4.54 18.19 1.90
N ASN A 11 -5.21 17.63 2.92
CA ASN A 11 -4.51 16.87 3.95
C ASN A 11 -4.09 15.56 3.28
N THR A 12 -2.88 15.54 2.73
CA THR A 12 -2.35 14.38 2.04
C THR A 12 -2.19 13.24 3.04
N MET A 13 -2.80 12.11 2.73
CA MET A 13 -2.82 10.92 3.58
C MET A 13 -1.90 9.86 3.00
N GLU A 14 -1.04 9.32 3.86
CA GLU A 14 -0.28 8.12 3.53
C GLU A 14 -1.17 6.88 3.69
N TRP A 15 -1.15 6.02 2.68
CA TRP A 15 -1.80 4.71 2.73
C TRP A 15 -0.98 3.67 1.96
N LEU A 16 -1.23 2.41 2.29
CA LEU A 16 -0.40 1.28 1.87
C LEU A 16 -1.26 0.21 1.22
N GLU A 17 -0.83 -0.27 0.05
CA GLU A 17 -1.30 -1.53 -0.50
C GLU A 17 -0.29 -2.63 -0.24
N ILE A 18 -0.79 -3.80 0.12
CA ILE A 18 0.00 -5.02 0.24
C ILE A 18 -0.62 -6.07 -0.68
N ILE A 19 0.18 -6.58 -1.61
CA ILE A 19 -0.17 -7.69 -2.49
C ILE A 19 0.75 -8.85 -2.14
N LYS A 20 0.20 -9.92 -1.60
CA LYS A 20 0.93 -11.15 -1.32
C LYS A 20 0.62 -12.18 -2.39
N VAL A 21 1.66 -12.81 -2.91
CA VAL A 21 1.55 -13.86 -3.92
C VAL A 21 2.15 -15.13 -3.34
N ARG A 22 1.36 -16.20 -3.31
CA ARG A 22 1.81 -17.55 -2.97
C ARG A 22 1.79 -18.38 -4.24
N ALA A 23 2.96 -18.57 -4.84
CA ALA A 23 3.06 -19.31 -6.08
C ALA A 23 2.87 -20.82 -5.85
N ALA A 24 2.12 -21.47 -6.73
CA ALA A 24 1.81 -22.89 -6.61
C ALA A 24 2.95 -23.76 -7.16
N GLY A 25 4.13 -23.76 -6.53
CA GLY A 25 5.24 -24.68 -6.84
C GLY A 25 5.84 -24.60 -8.25
N VAL A 26 5.36 -23.71 -9.12
CA VAL A 26 5.88 -23.52 -10.48
C VAL A 26 6.84 -22.34 -10.51
N GLY A 27 8.14 -22.65 -10.53
CA GLY A 27 9.13 -21.88 -11.26
C GLY A 27 9.93 -20.85 -10.46
N GLU A 28 11.22 -21.15 -10.32
CA GLU A 28 12.31 -20.24 -9.93
C GLU A 28 12.39 -18.95 -10.79
N GLY A 29 11.62 -18.85 -11.89
CA GLY A 29 11.59 -17.72 -12.81
C GLY A 29 10.66 -16.56 -12.42
N MET A 30 9.83 -16.69 -11.38
CA MET A 30 8.96 -15.59 -10.95
C MET A 30 9.72 -14.44 -10.28
N ASN A 31 10.94 -14.65 -9.78
CA ASN A 31 11.60 -13.66 -8.94
C ASN A 31 12.22 -12.51 -9.73
N THR A 32 13.20 -12.73 -10.60
CA THR A 32 14.02 -11.60 -11.10
C THR A 32 13.35 -10.71 -12.15
N GLU A 33 12.67 -11.29 -13.14
CA GLU A 33 12.07 -10.53 -14.23
C GLU A 33 10.83 -9.75 -13.76
N LEU A 34 10.10 -10.33 -12.82
CA LEU A 34 8.94 -9.69 -12.23
C LEU A 34 9.31 -8.56 -11.27
N LEU A 35 10.35 -8.76 -10.46
CA LEU A 35 10.90 -7.71 -9.59
C LEU A 35 11.27 -6.49 -10.43
N GLN A 36 11.93 -6.72 -11.57
CA GLN A 36 12.31 -5.68 -12.50
C GLN A 36 11.08 -4.96 -13.11
N GLN A 37 10.06 -5.71 -13.55
CA GLN A 37 8.82 -5.10 -14.07
C GLN A 37 8.08 -4.27 -13.01
N VAL A 38 8.01 -4.73 -11.75
CA VAL A 38 7.38 -3.97 -10.67
C VAL A 38 8.15 -2.68 -10.35
N GLU A 39 9.48 -2.71 -10.42
CA GLU A 39 10.33 -1.53 -10.27
C GLU A 39 10.18 -0.55 -11.45
N GLU A 40 9.94 -1.04 -12.66
CA GLU A 40 9.71 -0.19 -13.85
C GLU A 40 8.32 0.47 -13.85
N ILE A 41 7.32 -0.10 -13.17
CA ILE A 41 5.95 0.44 -13.07
C ILE A 41 5.85 1.66 -12.10
N LEU A 42 6.97 2.15 -11.57
CA LEU A 42 7.05 3.23 -10.57
C LEU A 42 6.59 4.64 -11.04
N GLU A 43 6.03 4.81 -12.23
CA GLU A 43 5.59 6.12 -12.76
C GLU A 43 4.10 6.47 -12.48
N SER A 44 3.49 5.90 -11.43
CA SER A 44 2.09 6.20 -11.08
C SER A 44 1.97 7.48 -10.22
N PRO A 45 1.11 8.46 -10.57
CA PRO A 45 0.91 9.65 -9.76
C PRO A 45 0.47 9.32 -8.33
N GLY A 46 1.17 9.88 -7.34
CA GLY A 46 0.90 9.66 -5.92
C GLY A 46 1.53 8.39 -5.32
N LEU A 47 2.12 7.51 -6.13
CA LEU A 47 2.93 6.39 -5.66
C LEU A 47 4.29 6.94 -5.21
N THR A 48 4.59 6.85 -3.93
CA THR A 48 5.85 7.37 -3.38
C THR A 48 6.90 6.28 -3.21
N LYS A 49 6.47 5.02 -3.18
CA LYS A 49 7.36 3.88 -2.94
C LYS A 49 6.71 2.58 -3.40
N ALA A 50 7.44 1.77 -4.15
CA ALA A 50 7.17 0.35 -4.29
C ALA A 50 8.34 -0.46 -3.72
N ARG A 51 8.03 -1.59 -3.10
CA ARG A 51 9.04 -2.57 -2.69
C ARG A 51 8.50 -3.97 -2.91
N VAL A 52 9.41 -4.89 -3.16
CA VAL A 52 9.10 -6.31 -3.22
C VAL A 52 9.99 -7.05 -2.25
N TYR A 53 9.39 -8.02 -1.58
CA TYR A 53 9.99 -8.83 -0.54
C TYR A 53 9.77 -10.30 -0.88
N ALA A 54 10.83 -11.10 -0.81
CA ALA A 54 10.73 -12.55 -0.81
C ALA A 54 10.47 -13.06 0.62
N HIS A 55 9.61 -14.08 0.75
CA HIS A 55 9.39 -14.72 2.03
C HIS A 55 10.66 -15.46 2.48
N ALA A 56 11.14 -15.19 3.69
CA ALA A 56 12.43 -15.68 4.18
C ALA A 56 12.54 -17.22 4.29
N SER A 57 11.42 -17.94 4.25
CA SER A 57 11.39 -19.40 4.44
C SER A 57 10.54 -20.16 3.42
N VAL A 58 9.94 -19.47 2.45
CA VAL A 58 9.06 -20.08 1.44
C VAL A 58 9.49 -19.58 0.08
N ASN A 59 10.18 -20.45 -0.68
CA ASN A 59 11.00 -20.05 -1.83
C ASN A 59 10.23 -19.43 -3.02
N ASN A 60 8.90 -19.34 -2.98
CA ASN A 60 8.10 -18.72 -4.03
C ASN A 60 6.96 -17.83 -3.50
N ASP A 61 7.02 -17.42 -2.23
CA ASP A 61 6.08 -16.45 -1.68
C ASP A 61 6.70 -15.05 -1.80
N LEU A 62 5.96 -14.12 -2.41
CA LEU A 62 6.35 -12.73 -2.57
C LEU A 62 5.35 -11.80 -1.88
N MET A 63 5.84 -10.65 -1.45
CA MET A 63 5.04 -9.53 -0.98
C MET A 63 5.46 -8.27 -1.70
N ILE A 64 4.49 -7.58 -2.29
CA ILE A 64 4.67 -6.27 -2.91
C ILE A 64 3.96 -5.24 -2.04
N THR A 65 4.64 -4.15 -1.76
CA THR A 65 4.08 -3.01 -1.01
C THR A 65 4.09 -1.78 -1.90
N LEU A 66 2.96 -1.09 -2.00
CA LEU A 66 2.81 0.19 -2.69
C LEU A 66 2.40 1.25 -1.68
N THR A 67 3.26 2.24 -1.43
CA THR A 67 2.98 3.37 -0.53
C THR A 67 2.53 4.56 -1.35
N TRP A 68 1.42 5.13 -0.97
CA TRP A 68 0.75 6.23 -1.66
C TRP A 68 0.61 7.43 -0.74
N ILE A 69 0.72 8.63 -1.32
CA ILE A 69 0.36 9.88 -0.65
C ILE A 69 -0.66 10.61 -1.54
N THR A 70 -1.92 10.63 -1.11
CA THR A 70 -3.04 11.23 -1.84
C THR A 70 -4.04 11.90 -0.89
N ASP A 71 -4.89 12.79 -1.37
CA ASP A 71 -5.88 13.49 -0.52
C ASP A 71 -6.84 12.54 0.20
N SER A 72 -7.14 11.40 -0.42
CA SER A 72 -7.95 10.34 0.18
C SER A 72 -7.43 8.96 -0.21
N PRO A 73 -7.39 7.98 0.71
CA PRO A 73 -7.07 6.60 0.37
C PRO A 73 -8.17 5.99 -0.49
N ARG A 74 -7.79 5.08 -1.39
CA ARG A 74 -8.75 4.29 -2.18
C ARG A 74 -9.09 3.00 -1.41
N PRO A 75 -10.31 2.81 -0.88
CA PRO A 75 -10.62 1.68 0.00
C PRO A 75 -10.43 0.30 -0.64
N TRP A 76 -10.52 0.24 -1.97
CA TRP A 76 -10.38 -1.00 -2.75
C TRP A 76 -9.01 -1.12 -3.42
N GLY A 77 -8.12 -0.15 -3.21
CA GLY A 77 -6.80 -0.13 -3.80
C GLY A 77 -6.72 0.71 -5.06
N SER A 78 -5.52 0.80 -5.61
CA SER A 78 -5.26 1.52 -6.86
C SER A 78 -5.59 0.66 -8.08
N ASP A 79 -5.67 1.31 -9.25
CA ASP A 79 -5.78 0.61 -10.53
C ASP A 79 -4.51 -0.22 -10.81
N LEU A 80 -3.36 0.30 -10.37
CA LEU A 80 -2.09 -0.43 -10.40
C LEU A 80 -2.15 -1.69 -9.52
N GLY A 81 -2.59 -1.55 -8.27
CA GLY A 81 -2.71 -2.66 -7.33
C GLY A 81 -3.66 -3.75 -7.83
N HIS A 82 -4.77 -3.36 -8.47
CA HIS A 82 -5.66 -4.30 -9.14
C HIS A 82 -4.99 -5.00 -10.31
N SER A 83 -4.33 -4.25 -11.20
CA SER A 83 -3.70 -4.80 -12.40
C SER A 83 -2.62 -5.81 -12.05
N LEU A 84 -1.75 -5.46 -11.09
CA LEU A 84 -0.76 -6.37 -10.51
C LEU A 84 -1.43 -7.60 -9.90
N SER A 85 -2.48 -7.42 -9.09
CA SER A 85 -3.17 -8.54 -8.46
C SER A 85 -3.81 -9.49 -9.45
N GLN A 86 -4.32 -9.01 -10.58
CA GLN A 86 -4.84 -9.87 -11.65
C GLN A 86 -3.72 -10.60 -12.40
N GLU A 87 -2.65 -9.90 -12.77
CA GLU A 87 -1.47 -10.53 -13.39
C GLU A 87 -0.92 -11.63 -12.49
N PHE A 88 -0.86 -11.42 -11.17
CA PHE A 88 -0.29 -12.39 -10.24
C PHE A 88 -1.10 -13.67 -10.04
N LYS A 89 -2.40 -13.65 -10.33
CA LYS A 89 -3.24 -14.85 -10.20
C LYS A 89 -2.81 -16.00 -11.11
N ARG A 90 -2.10 -15.72 -12.21
CA ARG A 90 -1.57 -16.78 -13.09
C ARG A 90 -0.46 -17.61 -12.44
N TYR A 91 0.21 -17.07 -11.41
CA TYR A 91 1.31 -17.73 -10.73
C TYR A 91 0.86 -18.45 -9.44
N GLY A 92 -0.27 -18.04 -8.86
CA GLY A 92 -0.84 -18.70 -7.69
C GLY A 92 -1.89 -17.87 -6.96
N LEU A 93 -1.96 -18.04 -5.65
CA LEU A 93 -2.93 -17.35 -4.81
C LEU A 93 -2.46 -15.92 -4.54
N VAL A 94 -3.38 -14.96 -4.67
CA VAL A 94 -3.12 -13.54 -4.44
C VAL A 94 -4.02 -13.01 -3.33
N ASP A 95 -3.43 -12.36 -2.34
CA ASP A 95 -4.09 -11.61 -1.27
C ASP A 95 -3.75 -10.12 -1.44
N HIS A 96 -4.74 -9.29 -1.73
CA HIS A 96 -4.58 -7.84 -1.90
C HIS A 96 -5.36 -7.10 -0.81
N SER A 97 -4.66 -6.21 -0.11
CA SER A 97 -5.21 -5.48 1.02
C SER A 97 -4.75 -4.03 1.03
N VAL A 98 -5.59 -3.16 1.60
CA VAL A 98 -5.38 -1.72 1.70
C VAL A 98 -5.36 -1.32 3.17
N TRP A 99 -4.40 -0.48 3.53
CA TRP A 99 -4.14 -0.06 4.90
C TRP A 99 -3.99 1.45 4.96
N THR A 100 -4.51 2.06 6.01
CA THR A 100 -4.28 3.48 6.34
C THR A 100 -3.53 3.54 7.66
N GLU A 101 -2.67 4.54 7.82
CA GLU A 101 -2.05 4.77 9.11
C GLU A 101 -3.12 5.15 10.15
N ARG A 102 -3.12 4.49 11.31
CA ARG A 102 -3.89 4.98 12.45
C ARG A 102 -3.09 6.06 13.14
N SER A 103 -3.48 7.32 12.98
CA SER A 103 -2.95 8.41 13.80
C SER A 103 -3.22 8.09 15.29
N HIS A 104 -2.18 8.04 16.10
CA HIS A 104 -2.22 7.65 17.52
C HIS A 104 -2.80 8.76 18.42
N ASN A 105 -3.87 9.44 17.99
CA ASN A 105 -4.43 10.59 18.71
C ASN A 105 -5.77 10.21 19.37
N GLY A 106 -5.69 9.53 20.53
CA GLY A 106 -6.88 9.08 21.25
C GLY A 106 -6.71 8.71 22.72
N LEU A 107 -5.54 8.92 23.33
CA LEU A 107 -5.31 8.67 24.75
C LEU A 107 -4.87 9.95 25.47
N ILE A 108 -5.75 10.95 25.54
CA ILE A 108 -5.76 11.87 26.68
C ILE A 108 -6.75 11.27 27.67
N VAL A 109 -6.26 10.48 28.62
CA VAL A 109 -7.05 10.10 29.79
C VAL A 109 -7.21 11.37 30.63
N GLN A 110 -8.42 11.92 30.71
CA GLN A 110 -8.73 12.98 31.67
C GLN A 110 -8.70 12.39 33.08
N ASN A 111 -7.53 12.43 33.73
CA ASN A 111 -7.49 12.32 35.18
C ASN A 111 -8.05 13.62 35.76
N THR A 112 -9.35 13.64 35.99
CA THR A 112 -9.96 14.52 36.97
C THR A 112 -9.65 13.94 38.34
N GLU A 113 -8.52 14.33 38.93
CA GLU A 113 -8.31 14.13 40.36
C GLU A 113 -9.27 15.04 41.12
N LYS A 114 -10.40 14.46 41.52
CA LYS A 114 -11.22 14.92 42.64
C LYS A 114 -10.69 14.22 43.90
N SER A 115 -10.07 15.00 44.78
CA SER A 115 -9.93 14.75 46.23
C SER A 115 -9.16 15.94 46.80
N ALA A 116 -9.50 16.56 47.92
CA ALA A 116 -10.70 16.64 48.74
C ALA A 116 -10.49 17.93 49.57
#